data_AF-A0A7J5DMV7-F1
#
_entry.id   AF-A0A7J5DMV7-F1
#
_cell.length_a   1.000
_cell.length_b   1.000
_cell.length_c   1.000
_cell.angle_alpha   90.00
_cell.angle_beta   90.00
_cell.angle_gamma   90.00
#
_symmetry.space_group_name_H-M   'P 1'
#
loop_
_entity.id
_entity.type
_entity.pdbx_description
1 polymer ?
#
loop_
_entity_poly.entity_id
_entity_poly.type
_entity_poly.pdbx_seq_one_letter_code
_entity_poly.pdbx_strand_id
1 'polypeptide(L)'
;MTASPTDSRTAQRPTALWGVSLASLGVFLVSWALCWMNAYVVNDDLPNTCGDLRRRSFPPEVACASADGTLTGANAGWLVALFFASLVVSLLLTSMTLALAAVRRK
;
A
#
# COMPACT_ATOMS: atom_id res chain seq x y z
N MET A 1 -15.44 -47.25 2.17
CA MET A 1 -15.82 -45.85 1.97
C MET A 1 -14.57 -45.00 2.09
N THR A 2 -13.98 -44.61 0.96
CA THR A 2 -12.80 -43.74 0.89
C THR A 2 -13.28 -42.29 0.74
N ALA A 3 -13.15 -41.50 1.81
CA ALA A 3 -13.43 -40.07 1.75
C ALA A 3 -12.48 -39.39 0.77
N SER A 4 -13.04 -38.66 -0.19
CA SER A 4 -12.28 -37.98 -1.23
C SER A 4 -11.45 -36.83 -0.61
N PRO A 5 -10.13 -36.73 -0.85
CA PRO A 5 -9.25 -35.75 -0.22
C PRO A 5 -9.42 -34.31 -0.76
N THR A 6 -10.54 -34.00 -1.40
CA THR A 6 -10.76 -32.73 -2.12
C THR A 6 -11.24 -31.59 -1.23
N ASP A 7 -11.83 -31.90 -0.06
CA ASP A 7 -12.56 -30.92 0.75
C ASP A 7 -11.65 -29.95 1.55
N SER A 8 -10.47 -30.42 1.96
CA SER A 8 -9.50 -29.59 2.69
C SER A 8 -8.83 -28.54 1.80
N ARG A 9 -8.62 -28.84 0.51
CA ARG A 9 -7.93 -27.94 -0.44
C ARG A 9 -8.79 -26.74 -0.83
N THR A 10 -10.11 -26.94 -0.89
CA THR A 10 -11.10 -25.90 -1.16
C THR A 10 -11.35 -24.98 0.03
N ALA A 11 -11.25 -25.50 1.26
CA ALA A 11 -11.34 -24.71 2.49
C ALA A 11 -10.06 -23.89 2.79
N GLN A 12 -8.89 -24.39 2.40
CA GLN A 12 -7.59 -23.72 2.63
C GLN A 12 -7.36 -22.49 1.74
N ARG A 13 -7.91 -22.48 0.52
CA ARG A 13 -7.67 -21.43 -0.48
C ARG A 13 -8.29 -20.07 -0.12
N PRO A 14 -9.53 -19.98 0.41
CA PRO A 14 -10.11 -18.74 0.90
C PRO A 14 -9.33 -18.12 2.07
N THR A 15 -8.92 -18.92 3.06
CA THR A 15 -8.14 -18.45 4.23
C THR A 15 -6.79 -17.91 3.82
N ALA A 16 -6.12 -18.54 2.84
CA ALA A 16 -4.87 -18.03 2.28
C ALA A 16 -5.06 -16.66 1.58
N LEU A 17 -6.13 -16.48 0.80
CA LEU A 17 -6.42 -15.19 0.13
C LEU A 17 -6.65 -14.06 1.14
N TRP A 18 -7.36 -14.33 2.23
CA TRP A 18 -7.52 -13.39 3.34
C TRP A 18 -6.18 -13.03 3.99
N GLY A 19 -5.33 -14.04 4.26
CA GLY A 19 -3.99 -13.82 4.81
C GLY A 19 -3.14 -12.91 3.94
N VAL A 20 -3.10 -13.16 2.62
CA VAL A 20 -2.34 -12.32 1.67
C VAL A 20 -2.96 -10.92 1.54
N SER A 21 -4.28 -10.80 1.59
CA SER A 21 -4.96 -9.50 1.58
C SER A 21 -4.61 -8.67 2.82
N LEU A 22 -4.59 -9.28 4.01
CA LEU A 22 -4.20 -8.60 5.25
C LEU A 22 -2.72 -8.24 5.26
N ALA A 23 -1.85 -9.13 4.77
CA ALA A 23 -0.42 -8.87 4.66
C ALA A 23 -0.14 -7.71 3.70
N SER A 24 -0.76 -7.70 2.52
CA SER A 24 -0.62 -6.60 1.56
C SER A 24 -1.15 -5.28 2.13
N LEU A 25 -2.27 -5.30 2.85
CA LEU A 25 -2.79 -4.13 3.54
C LEU A 25 -1.82 -3.63 4.63
N GLY A 26 -1.19 -4.54 5.37
CA GLY A 26 -0.15 -4.20 6.34
C GLY A 26 1.05 -3.51 5.69
N VAL A 27 1.56 -4.06 4.57
CA VAL A 27 2.65 -3.43 3.81
C VAL A 27 2.25 -2.04 3.31
N PHE A 28 1.02 -1.89 2.82
CA PHE A 28 0.48 -0.61 2.40
C PHE A 28 0.47 0.40 3.55
N LEU A 29 -0.05 0.03 4.72
CA LEU A 29 -0.14 0.90 5.89
C LEU A 29 1.24 1.27 6.44
N VAL A 30 2.19 0.34 6.49
CA VAL A 30 3.57 0.63 6.90
C VAL A 30 4.23 1.58 5.91
N SER A 31 4.09 1.33 4.61
CA SER A 31 4.65 2.22 3.57
C SER A 31 4.03 3.61 3.64
N TRP A 32 2.71 3.69 3.87
CA TRP A 32 1.99 4.94 4.09
C TRP A 32 2.53 5.70 5.31
N ALA A 33 2.71 5.01 6.43
CA ALA A 33 3.24 5.61 7.66
C ALA A 33 4.67 6.12 7.47
N LEU A 34 5.52 5.39 6.73
CA LEU A 34 6.87 5.83 6.39
C LEU A 34 6.86 7.10 5.52
N CYS A 35 6.01 7.15 4.49
CA CYS A 35 5.82 8.36 3.68
C CYS A 35 5.31 9.54 4.51
N TRP A 36 4.37 9.28 5.43
CA TRP A 36 3.83 10.29 6.33
C TRP A 36 4.90 10.84 7.28
N MET A 37 5.67 9.97 7.93
CA MET A 37 6.77 10.41 8.82
C MET A 37 7.82 11.20 8.05
N ASN A 38 8.18 10.77 6.84
CA ASN A 38 9.11 11.53 6.01
C ASN A 38 8.57 12.94 5.71
N ALA A 39 7.29 13.05 5.34
CA ALA A 39 6.64 14.31 4.99
C ALA A 39 6.44 15.28 6.17
N TYR A 40 6.05 14.77 7.34
CA TYR A 40 5.58 15.61 8.47
C TYR A 40 6.48 15.59 9.70
N VAL A 41 7.45 14.67 9.79
CA VAL A 41 8.39 14.60 10.92
C VAL A 41 9.80 14.95 10.45
N VAL A 42 10.25 14.34 9.35
CA VAL A 42 11.60 14.58 8.82
C VAL A 42 11.67 15.92 8.09
N ASN A 43 10.68 16.21 7.25
CA ASN A 43 10.65 17.41 6.41
C ASN A 43 9.77 18.53 6.98
N ASP A 44 9.52 18.57 8.29
CA ASP A 44 8.63 19.57 8.90
C ASP A 44 9.16 21.01 8.75
N ASP A 45 10.49 21.18 8.68
CA ASP A 45 11.15 22.49 8.51
C ASP A 45 11.40 22.90 7.05
N LEU A 46 11.27 21.97 6.10
CA LEU A 46 11.41 22.25 4.68
C LEU A 46 10.48 23.38 4.20
N PRO A 47 9.21 23.44 4.63
CA PRO A 47 8.29 24.53 4.33
C PRO A 47 8.76 25.93 4.73
N ASN A 48 9.60 26.04 5.76
CA ASN A 48 10.04 27.33 6.29
C ASN A 48 11.34 27.82 5.64
N THR A 49 12.06 26.94 4.95
CA THR A 49 13.40 27.20 4.39
C THR A 49 13.43 27.12 2.87
N CYS A 50 12.39 26.57 2.24
CA CYS A 50 12.31 26.38 0.80
C CYS A 50 11.41 27.41 0.11
N GLY A 51 11.89 27.97 -1.01
CA GLY A 51 11.11 28.89 -1.84
C GLY A 51 10.09 28.23 -2.76
N ASP A 52 10.35 26.99 -3.24
CA ASP A 52 9.44 26.24 -4.10
C ASP A 52 9.12 24.85 -3.52
N LEU A 53 7.95 24.78 -2.88
CA LEU A 53 7.47 23.60 -2.17
C LEU A 53 6.54 22.76 -3.04
N ARG A 54 6.90 21.48 -3.20
CA ARG A 54 6.06 20.46 -3.82
C ARG A 54 5.41 19.61 -2.73
N ARG A 55 4.10 19.72 -2.58
CA ARG A 55 3.30 18.86 -1.69
C ARG A 55 2.46 17.89 -2.50
N ARG A 56 2.48 16.62 -2.09
CA ARG A 56 1.61 15.56 -2.62
C ARG A 56 0.90 14.90 -1.45
N SER A 57 -0.40 14.66 -1.61
CA SER A 57 -1.22 14.03 -0.56
C SER A 57 -1.18 12.50 -0.63
N PHE A 58 -0.84 11.92 -1.79
CA PHE A 58 -0.90 10.47 -1.97
C PHE A 58 0.12 9.95 -3.00
N PRO A 59 1.15 9.21 -2.56
CA PRO A 59 1.59 9.07 -1.16
C PRO A 59 1.94 10.43 -0.54
N PRO A 60 1.81 10.62 0.79
CA PRO A 60 2.19 11.86 1.46
C PRO A 60 3.65 12.23 1.14
N GLU A 61 3.87 13.44 0.64
CA GLU A 61 5.19 13.92 0.26
C GLU A 61 5.26 15.44 0.45
N VAL A 62 6.36 15.89 1.04
CA VAL A 62 6.77 17.29 1.11
C VAL A 62 8.20 17.33 0.62
N ALA A 63 8.41 17.95 -0.54
CA ALA A 63 9.72 18.08 -1.16
C ALA A 63 10.00 19.55 -1.53
N CYS A 64 11.27 19.92 -1.50
CA CYS A 64 11.77 21.21 -1.93
C CYS A 64 12.41 21.07 -3.31
N ALA A 65 11.99 21.90 -4.26
CA ALA A 65 12.63 21.98 -5.57
C ALA A 65 13.78 23.00 -5.54
N SER A 66 15.00 22.55 -5.84
CA SER A 66 16.13 23.44 -6.06
C SER A 66 16.07 24.05 -7.47
N ALA A 67 16.74 25.19 -7.66
CA ALA A 67 16.87 25.84 -8.96
C ALA A 67 17.51 24.92 -10.03
N ASP A 68 18.34 23.97 -9.59
CA ASP A 68 18.99 22.97 -10.45
C ASP A 68 18.07 21.79 -10.82
N GLY A 69 16.81 21.82 -10.38
CA GLY A 69 15.80 20.78 -10.62
C GLY A 69 15.89 19.56 -9.70
N THR A 70 16.80 19.56 -8.74
CA THR A 70 16.89 18.50 -7.72
C THR A 70 15.77 18.63 -6.69
N LEU A 71 15.24 17.50 -6.22
CA LEU A 71 14.20 17.44 -5.21
C LEU A 71 14.78 16.93 -3.89
N THR A 72 14.78 17.78 -2.88
CA THR A 72 15.16 17.40 -1.51
C THR A 72 13.91 17.01 -0.73
N GLY A 73 13.99 15.92 0.03
CA GLY A 73 12.86 15.43 0.85
C GLY A 73 11.84 14.55 0.11
N ALA A 74 12.00 14.35 -1.21
CA ALA A 74 11.16 13.44 -1.98
C ALA A 74 11.21 12.01 -1.42
N ASN A 75 10.09 11.29 -1.50
CA ASN A 75 10.05 9.90 -1.07
C ASN A 75 10.97 9.04 -1.94
N ALA A 76 11.59 8.03 -1.33
CA ALA A 76 12.36 7.06 -2.09
C ALA A 76 11.46 6.33 -3.10
N GLY A 77 11.89 6.26 -4.37
CA GLY A 77 11.06 5.70 -5.44
C GLY A 77 10.62 4.25 -5.21
N TRP A 78 11.45 3.44 -4.56
CA TRP A 78 11.11 2.06 -4.19
C TRP A 78 9.98 1.99 -3.15
N LEU A 79 9.92 2.96 -2.22
CA LEU A 79 8.85 3.04 -1.21
C LEU A 79 7.52 3.42 -1.86
N VAL A 80 7.56 4.36 -2.81
CA VAL A 80 6.39 4.74 -3.63
C VAL A 80 5.88 3.55 -4.43
N ALA A 81 6.78 2.78 -5.05
CA ALA A 81 6.41 1.58 -5.79
C ALA A 81 5.75 0.53 -4.89
N LEU A 82 6.32 0.26 -3.70
CA LEU A 82 5.75 -0.66 -2.72
C LEU A 82 4.36 -0.22 -2.25
N PHE A 83 4.18 1.08 -2.00
CA PHE A 83 2.90 1.65 -1.60
C PHE A 83 1.80 1.40 -2.63
N PHE A 84 2.04 1.71 -3.91
CA PHE A 84 1.04 1.47 -4.95
C PHE A 84 0.83 -0.02 -5.25
N ALA A 85 1.91 -0.80 -5.30
CA ALA A 85 1.81 -2.24 -5.58
C ALA A 85 1.00 -2.96 -4.50
N SER A 86 1.27 -2.68 -3.23
CA SER A 86 0.53 -3.27 -2.10
C SER A 86 -0.95 -2.87 -2.10
N LEU A 87 -1.27 -1.59 -2.36
CA LEU A 87 -2.64 -1.12 -2.49
C LEU A 87 -3.40 -1.86 -3.60
N VAL A 88 -2.82 -1.97 -4.79
CA VAL A 88 -3.44 -2.65 -5.93
C VAL A 88 -3.68 -4.12 -5.59
N VAL A 89 -2.70 -4.81 -5.01
CA VAL A 89 -2.85 -6.22 -4.60
C VAL A 89 -3.96 -6.38 -3.58
N SER A 90 -4.03 -5.53 -2.55
CA SER A 90 -5.10 -5.57 -1.55
C SER A 90 -6.48 -5.36 -2.17
N LEU A 91 -6.63 -4.40 -3.08
CA LEU A 91 -7.90 -4.14 -3.78
C LEU A 91 -8.32 -5.32 -4.65
N LEU A 92 -7.40 -5.91 -5.41
CA LEU A 92 -7.69 -7.06 -6.26
C LEU A 92 -8.11 -8.28 -5.43
N LEU A 93 -7.36 -8.60 -4.37
CA LEU A 93 -7.68 -9.74 -3.51
C LEU A 93 -9.00 -9.53 -2.76
N THR A 94 -9.26 -8.34 -2.24
CA THR A 94 -10.52 -8.02 -1.55
C THR A 94 -11.71 -8.05 -2.51
N SER A 95 -11.56 -7.55 -3.74
CA SER A 95 -12.63 -7.62 -4.75
C SER A 95 -12.95 -9.07 -5.15
N MET A 96 -11.92 -9.90 -5.32
CA MET A 96 -12.07 -11.32 -5.63
C MET A 96 -12.76 -12.08 -4.49
N THR A 97 -12.40 -11.83 -3.23
CA THR A 97 -13.05 -12.46 -2.08
C THR A 97 -14.51 -12.03 -1.96
N LEU A 98 -14.82 -10.74 -2.20
CA LEU A 98 -16.20 -10.24 -2.20
C LEU A 98 -17.05 -10.92 -3.30
N ALA A 99 -16.50 -11.01 -4.52
CA ALA A 99 -17.18 -11.64 -5.65
C ALA A 99 -17.48 -13.13 -5.37
N LEU A 100 -16.51 -13.86 -4.82
CA LEU A 100 -16.70 -15.26 -4.41
C LEU A 100 -17.75 -15.40 -3.32
N ALA A 101 -17.77 -14.50 -2.34
CA ALA A 101 -18.77 -14.51 -1.28
C ALA A 101 -20.18 -14.21 -1.82
N ALA A 102 -20.31 -13.27 -2.76
CA ALA A 102 -21.58 -12.92 -3.39
C ALA A 102 -22.15 -14.08 -4.22
N VAL A 103 -21.31 -14.79 -4.98
CA VAL A 103 -21.73 -15.98 -5.75
C VAL A 103 -22.17 -17.12 -4.82
N ARG A 104 -21.48 -17.34 -3.70
CA ARG A 104 -21.84 -18.41 -2.73
C ARG A 104 -23.13 -18.14 -1.93
N ARG A 105 -23.61 -16.90 -1.90
CA ARG A 105 -24.84 -16.52 -1.21
C ARG A 105 -26.09 -16.63 -2.08
N LYS A 106 -25.93 -16.80 -3.40
CA LYS A 106 -27.00 -17.14 -4.34
C LYS A 106 -27.16 -18.64 -4.44
#